data_AF-A0A3P7IP86-F1
#
_entry.id   AF-A0A3P7IP86-F1
#
_cell.length_a   1.000
_cell.length_b   1.000
_cell.length_c   1.000
_cell.angle_alpha   90.00
_cell.angle_beta   90.00
_cell.angle_gamma   90.00
#
_symmetry.space_group_name_H-M   'P 1'
#
loop_
_entity.id
_entity.type
_entity.pdbx_description
1 polymer ?
#
loop_
_entity_poly.entity_id
_entity_poly.type
_entity_poly.pdbx_seq_one_letter_code
_entity_poly.pdbx_strand_id
1 'polypeptide(L)'
;MLPLLLPISFVALSSTAPMLDLEPGKVQGFEYKTDNNDAAEIFLNIPYASPPIGELRFEKPQPVPPWQGIRNGTIFGPNCIQLVPSKHASENCLTLNIIRPKLNNQTTSLPILLWIHGGGYEVGSAFSFGYEGFFSTGDKRMPGNLGLYDMTEALKFVHKNAKHIGGDPLRITVWGHSAGSAAAGQLILSPKSRDYIAQSIEMSGSPYGSWAIGAGVANNSLELAKISTKMWY
;
A
#
# COMPACT_ATOMS: atom_id res chain seq x y z
N MET A 1 59.82 34.58 -0.64
CA MET A 1 58.96 33.71 0.19
C MET A 1 57.76 33.32 -0.66
N LEU A 2 57.55 32.03 -0.91
CA LEU A 2 56.42 31.54 -1.71
C LEU A 2 55.33 31.06 -0.72
N PRO A 3 54.06 31.49 -0.84
CA PRO A 3 53.02 31.11 0.11
C PRO A 3 52.64 29.63 -0.06
N LEU A 4 52.72 28.86 1.02
CA LEU A 4 52.35 27.46 1.04
C LEU A 4 50.81 27.34 1.07
N LEU A 5 50.20 27.09 -0.09
CA LEU A 5 48.76 26.83 -0.19
C LEU A 5 48.44 25.43 0.35
N LEU A 6 47.98 25.37 1.60
CA LEU A 6 47.39 24.16 2.18
C LEU A 6 46.08 23.83 1.44
N PRO A 7 45.90 22.59 0.94
CA PRO A 7 44.65 22.20 0.31
C PRO A 7 43.56 22.09 1.39
N ILE A 8 42.52 22.93 1.26
CA ILE A 8 41.31 22.81 2.07
C ILE A 8 40.55 21.59 1.56
N SER A 9 40.75 20.44 2.21
CA SER A 9 39.98 19.22 1.94
C SER A 9 38.53 19.45 2.35
N PHE A 10 37.67 19.76 1.37
CA PHE A 10 36.22 19.73 1.53
C PHE A 10 35.78 18.30 1.85
N VAL A 11 35.56 18.02 3.14
CA VAL A 11 34.83 16.82 3.57
C VAL A 11 33.36 17.05 3.23
N ALA A 12 32.96 16.63 2.02
CA ALA A 12 31.56 16.58 1.66
C ALA A 12 30.86 15.58 2.58
N LEU A 13 29.95 16.04 3.45
CA LEU A 13 29.04 15.15 4.16
C LEU A 13 28.11 14.49 3.15
N SER A 14 28.49 13.29 2.71
CA SER A 14 27.60 12.43 1.94
C SER A 14 26.49 11.92 2.86
N SER A 15 25.36 12.61 2.85
CA SER A 15 24.09 12.07 3.35
C SER A 15 23.68 10.93 2.43
N THR A 16 24.10 9.71 2.74
CA THR A 16 23.70 8.50 2.02
C THR A 16 22.17 8.39 2.03
N ALA A 17 21.55 8.31 0.85
CA ALA A 17 20.09 8.16 0.76
C ALA A 17 19.64 6.91 1.54
N PRO A 18 18.51 6.96 2.27
CA PRO A 18 18.09 5.85 3.11
C PRO A 18 17.72 4.65 2.24
N MET A 19 18.13 3.47 2.71
CA MET A 19 17.99 2.20 2.01
C MET A 19 17.15 1.23 2.85
N LEU A 20 16.21 0.57 2.21
CA LEU A 20 15.35 -0.44 2.83
C LEU A 20 15.56 -1.78 2.12
N ASP A 21 16.05 -2.76 2.87
CA ASP A 21 16.30 -4.13 2.39
C ASP A 21 15.10 -4.99 2.78
N LEU A 22 14.18 -5.22 1.83
CA LEU A 22 12.94 -5.97 2.05
C LEU A 22 13.05 -7.35 1.42
N GLU A 23 12.21 -8.28 1.87
CA GLU A 23 11.83 -9.41 1.02
C GLU A 23 10.63 -8.98 0.15
N PRO A 24 10.78 -8.88 -1.19
CA PRO A 24 11.75 -9.62 -2.01
C PRO A 24 12.81 -8.76 -2.76
N GLY A 25 13.15 -7.55 -2.29
CA GLY A 25 14.25 -6.76 -2.86
C GLY A 25 14.48 -5.39 -2.22
N LYS A 26 15.49 -4.66 -2.71
CA LYS A 26 15.95 -3.39 -2.13
C LYS A 26 15.22 -2.17 -2.70
N VAL A 27 14.95 -1.18 -1.84
CA VAL A 27 14.30 0.08 -2.19
C VAL A 27 15.13 1.25 -1.66
N GLN A 28 15.36 2.27 -2.51
CA GLN A 28 15.94 3.56 -2.10
C GLN A 28 14.82 4.56 -1.80
N GLY A 29 14.86 5.18 -0.62
CA GLY A 29 13.93 6.21 -0.19
C GLY A 29 14.57 7.59 -0.14
N PHE A 30 13.96 8.48 0.65
CA PHE A 30 14.49 9.81 0.98
C PHE A 30 14.21 10.16 2.44
N GLU A 31 15.00 11.09 3.00
CA GLU A 31 14.71 11.67 4.31
C GLU A 31 13.77 12.86 4.19
N TYR A 32 12.79 12.93 5.08
CA TYR A 32 11.92 14.08 5.28
C TYR A 32 12.16 14.65 6.69
N LYS A 33 12.36 15.96 6.79
CA LYS A 33 12.44 16.67 8.07
C LYS A 33 11.12 17.36 8.35
N THR A 34 10.59 17.15 9.54
CA THR A 34 9.45 17.87 10.07
C THR A 34 9.85 19.27 10.56
N ASP A 35 8.87 20.14 10.75
CA ASP A 35 9.07 21.49 11.29
C ASP A 35 9.72 21.50 12.70
N ASN A 36 9.57 20.40 13.46
CA ASN A 36 10.17 20.21 14.78
C ASN A 36 11.62 19.70 14.75
N ASN A 37 12.24 19.60 13.57
CA ASN A 37 13.54 18.96 13.31
C ASN A 37 13.59 17.43 13.49
N ASP A 38 12.49 16.75 13.84
CA ASP A 38 12.42 15.30 13.75
C ASP A 38 12.56 14.86 12.28
N ALA A 39 13.27 13.75 12.06
CA ALA A 39 13.47 13.18 10.73
C ALA A 39 12.71 11.86 10.56
N ALA A 40 12.19 11.63 9.36
CA ALA A 40 11.57 10.38 8.93
C ALA A 40 12.24 9.88 7.64
N GLU A 41 12.29 8.57 7.47
CA GLU A 41 12.67 7.93 6.21
C GLU A 41 11.39 7.52 5.46
N ILE A 42 11.28 7.92 4.20
CA ILE A 42 10.12 7.71 3.35
C ILE A 42 10.51 6.84 2.15
N PHE A 43 9.74 5.78 1.94
CA PHE A 43 9.88 4.83 0.84
C PHE A 43 8.52 4.64 0.16
N LEU A 44 8.43 4.97 -1.11
CA LEU A 44 7.19 4.98 -1.89
C LEU A 44 7.19 3.84 -2.93
N ASN A 45 6.02 3.53 -3.51
CA ASN A 45 5.89 2.65 -4.68
C ASN A 45 6.50 1.26 -4.48
N ILE A 46 6.32 0.67 -3.30
CA ILE A 46 6.80 -0.67 -2.97
C ILE A 46 5.72 -1.67 -3.39
N PRO A 47 5.96 -2.57 -4.35
CA PRO A 47 4.98 -3.58 -4.73
C PRO A 47 4.80 -4.57 -3.59
N TYR A 48 3.54 -4.85 -3.24
CA TYR A 48 3.20 -5.92 -2.29
C TYR A 48 2.59 -7.15 -2.97
N ALA A 49 2.11 -7.00 -4.20
CA ALA A 49 1.62 -8.09 -5.06
C ALA A 49 2.06 -7.87 -6.52
N SER A 50 2.03 -8.95 -7.31
CA SER A 50 2.24 -8.90 -8.77
C SER A 50 1.18 -8.02 -9.45
N PRO A 51 1.51 -7.32 -10.56
CA PRO A 51 0.55 -6.47 -11.26
C PRO A 51 -0.66 -7.27 -11.76
N PRO A 52 -1.92 -6.87 -11.46
CA PRO A 52 -3.14 -7.58 -11.84
C PRO A 52 -3.54 -7.29 -13.30
N ILE A 53 -2.64 -7.59 -14.23
CA ILE A 53 -2.76 -7.30 -15.67
C ILE A 53 -2.81 -8.57 -16.51
N GLY A 54 -3.43 -8.50 -17.69
CA GLY A 54 -3.59 -9.66 -18.58
C GLY A 54 -4.36 -10.79 -17.88
N GLU A 55 -3.79 -11.99 -17.85
CA GLU A 55 -4.36 -13.16 -17.17
C GLU A 55 -4.45 -13.01 -15.63
N LEU A 56 -3.77 -12.03 -15.02
CA LEU A 56 -3.91 -11.71 -13.60
C LEU A 56 -5.03 -10.69 -13.33
N ARG A 57 -5.70 -10.16 -14.35
CA ARG A 57 -6.83 -9.25 -14.18
C ARG A 57 -8.02 -10.00 -13.59
N PHE A 58 -8.55 -9.49 -12.49
CA PHE A 58 -9.62 -10.10 -11.69
C PHE A 58 -9.28 -11.42 -10.99
N GLU A 59 -8.01 -11.84 -11.03
CA GLU A 59 -7.51 -12.93 -10.20
C GLU A 59 -7.14 -12.43 -8.80
N LYS A 60 -6.88 -13.36 -7.88
CA LYS A 60 -6.33 -13.02 -6.57
C LYS A 60 -4.89 -12.50 -6.71
N PRO A 61 -4.48 -11.51 -5.90
CA PRO A 61 -3.10 -11.02 -5.88
C PRO A 61 -2.11 -12.17 -5.72
N GLN A 62 -1.11 -12.20 -6.58
CA GLN A 62 0.00 -13.15 -6.52
C GLN A 62 1.22 -12.52 -5.85
N PRO A 63 2.11 -13.30 -5.22
CA PRO A 63 3.35 -12.77 -4.64
C PRO A 63 4.18 -11.98 -5.65
N VAL A 64 4.94 -10.99 -5.18
CA VAL A 64 5.87 -10.22 -6.02
C VAL A 64 7.11 -11.08 -6.34
N PRO A 65 7.49 -11.22 -7.63
CA PRO A 65 8.77 -11.82 -8.00
C PRO A 65 9.95 -11.00 -7.46
N PRO A 66 11.01 -11.61 -6.93
CA PRO A 66 12.21 -10.88 -6.50
C PRO A 66 12.80 -10.02 -7.63
N TRP A 67 13.12 -8.77 -7.32
CA TRP A 67 13.74 -7.85 -8.28
C TRP A 67 15.25 -7.73 -8.03
N GLN A 68 16.00 -7.54 -9.12
CA GLN A 68 17.44 -7.29 -9.06
C GLN A 68 17.72 -5.79 -8.96
N GLY A 69 18.83 -5.43 -8.31
CA GLY A 69 19.23 -4.04 -8.10
C GLY A 69 18.40 -3.31 -7.05
N ILE A 70 18.32 -1.98 -7.20
CA ILE A 70 17.67 -1.07 -6.26
C ILE A 70 16.46 -0.44 -6.95
N ARG A 71 15.27 -0.61 -6.36
CA ARG A 71 14.04 0.05 -6.82
C ARG A 71 14.04 1.51 -6.36
N ASN A 72 13.69 2.42 -7.26
CA ASN A 72 13.45 3.81 -6.90
C ASN A 72 12.13 3.95 -6.12
N GLY A 73 12.21 4.28 -4.84
CA GLY A 73 11.08 4.56 -3.96
C GLY A 73 10.96 6.03 -3.55
N THR A 74 11.48 6.97 -4.36
CA THR A 74 11.33 8.42 -4.11
C THR A 74 10.10 9.04 -4.80
N ILE A 75 9.36 8.25 -5.59
CA ILE A 75 8.19 8.68 -6.36
C ILE A 75 7.03 7.72 -6.04
N PHE A 76 5.82 8.26 -5.87
CA PHE A 76 4.61 7.46 -5.65
C PHE A 76 4.32 6.45 -6.77
N GLY A 77 3.65 5.37 -6.40
CA GLY A 77 3.07 4.43 -7.37
C GLY A 77 1.86 5.05 -8.08
N PRO A 78 1.44 4.49 -9.22
CA PRO A 78 0.25 4.94 -9.92
C PRO A 78 -1.01 4.67 -9.08
N ASN A 79 -2.05 5.47 -9.32
CA ASN A 79 -3.37 5.16 -8.80
C ASN A 79 -3.97 3.98 -9.58
N CYS A 80 -4.87 3.22 -8.96
CA CYS A 80 -5.62 2.19 -9.69
C CYS A 80 -6.59 2.84 -10.70
N ILE A 81 -7.17 2.05 -11.60
CA ILE A 81 -8.23 2.53 -12.49
C ILE A 81 -9.47 2.88 -11.64
N GLN A 82 -10.01 4.08 -11.81
CA GLN A 82 -11.08 4.68 -11.00
C GLN A 82 -12.16 5.30 -11.91
N LEU A 83 -13.33 5.59 -11.33
CA LEU A 83 -14.40 6.33 -12.04
C LEU A 83 -13.99 7.75 -12.47
N VAL A 84 -13.16 8.43 -11.69
CA VAL A 84 -12.61 9.75 -12.03
C VAL A 84 -11.31 9.56 -12.81
N PRO A 85 -11.21 9.97 -14.09
CA PRO A 85 -10.01 9.75 -14.89
C PRO A 85 -8.79 10.48 -14.33
N SER A 86 -7.69 9.75 -14.13
CA SER A 86 -6.40 10.29 -13.72
C SER A 86 -5.32 9.93 -14.73
N LYS A 87 -4.43 10.90 -15.04
CA LYS A 87 -3.23 10.66 -15.87
C LYS A 87 -2.17 9.78 -15.20
N HIS A 88 -2.34 9.51 -13.90
CA HIS A 88 -1.49 8.62 -13.12
C HIS A 88 -2.14 7.25 -12.87
N ALA A 89 -3.27 6.96 -13.52
CA ALA A 89 -3.97 5.69 -13.38
C ALA A 89 -3.24 4.55 -14.12
N SER A 90 -3.15 3.39 -13.48
CA SER A 90 -2.66 2.14 -14.07
C SER A 90 -3.30 0.94 -13.38
N GLU A 91 -3.44 -0.17 -14.07
CA GLU A 91 -3.75 -1.46 -13.43
C GLU A 91 -2.56 -1.99 -12.61
N ASN A 92 -1.33 -1.54 -12.90
CA ASN A 92 -0.13 -1.86 -12.11
C ASN A 92 -0.04 -0.98 -10.84
N CYS A 93 -1.06 -1.05 -9.98
CA CYS A 93 -1.24 -0.16 -8.83
C CYS A 93 -1.06 -0.80 -7.44
N LEU A 94 -0.81 -2.12 -7.36
CA LEU A 94 -0.70 -2.88 -6.09
C LEU A 94 0.61 -2.57 -5.34
N THR A 95 0.69 -1.35 -4.84
CA THR A 95 1.86 -0.76 -4.19
C THR A 95 1.48 -0.10 -2.86
N LEU A 96 2.43 -0.10 -1.93
CA LEU A 96 2.32 0.58 -0.64
C LEU A 96 3.50 1.54 -0.43
N ASN A 97 3.36 2.37 0.59
CA ASN A 97 4.37 3.32 1.02
C ASN A 97 4.71 3.04 2.50
N ILE A 98 5.96 3.27 2.88
CA ILE A 98 6.48 3.08 4.24
C ILE A 98 7.08 4.40 4.69
N ILE A 99 6.59 4.91 5.81
CA ILE A 99 7.12 6.08 6.50
C ILE A 99 7.49 5.61 7.90
N ARG A 100 8.75 5.82 8.30
CA ARG A 100 9.23 5.50 9.65
C ARG A 100 10.04 6.66 10.22
N PRO A 101 9.99 6.92 11.54
CA PRO A 101 10.89 7.87 12.16
C PRO A 101 12.34 7.38 12.02
N LYS A 102 13.29 8.32 11.89
CA LYS A 102 14.71 8.01 11.83
C LYS A 102 15.20 7.55 13.20
N LEU A 103 15.41 6.24 13.34
CA LEU A 103 15.84 5.60 14.58
C LEU A 103 17.31 5.95 14.89
N ASN A 104 17.53 7.00 15.68
CA ASN A 104 18.86 7.41 16.14
C ASN A 104 19.43 6.40 17.16
N ASN A 105 19.96 5.27 16.66
CA ASN A 105 20.48 4.13 17.44
C ASN A 105 19.49 3.48 18.42
N GLN A 106 18.19 3.72 18.25
CA GLN A 106 17.15 3.07 19.07
C GLN A 106 16.97 1.61 18.63
N THR A 107 17.08 0.69 19.60
CA THR A 107 16.87 -0.76 19.40
C THR A 107 15.41 -1.19 19.58
N THR A 108 14.53 -0.28 19.99
CA THR A 108 13.10 -0.53 20.19
C THR A 108 12.37 -0.66 18.87
N SER A 109 11.85 -1.87 18.62
CA SER A 109 10.88 -2.15 17.57
C SER A 109 9.61 -1.31 17.79
N LEU A 110 9.08 -0.69 16.72
CA LEU A 110 7.96 0.24 16.77
C LEU A 110 6.59 -0.46 16.55
N PRO A 111 5.49 0.07 17.10
CA PRO A 111 4.16 -0.33 16.65
C PRO A 111 3.96 0.09 15.18
N ILE A 112 3.20 -0.69 14.41
CA ILE A 112 2.92 -0.45 13.00
C ILE A 112 1.47 0.04 12.85
N LEU A 113 1.27 1.19 12.21
CA LEU A 113 -0.05 1.70 11.86
C LEU A 113 -0.28 1.48 10.35
N LEU A 114 -1.10 0.49 9.98
CA LEU A 114 -1.48 0.23 8.60
C LEU A 114 -2.74 1.02 8.23
N TRP A 115 -2.55 2.17 7.58
CA TRP A 115 -3.64 3.01 7.10
C TRP A 115 -4.33 2.39 5.88
N ILE A 116 -5.62 2.15 6.04
CA ILE A 116 -6.60 1.84 4.99
C ILE A 116 -7.58 3.00 4.99
N HIS A 117 -8.27 3.19 3.89
CA HIS A 117 -8.57 4.52 3.43
C HIS A 117 -9.98 4.53 2.76
N GLY A 118 -10.71 5.67 2.84
CA GLY A 118 -12.19 5.79 2.88
C GLY A 118 -13.11 5.60 1.66
N GLY A 119 -13.71 6.69 1.15
CA GLY A 119 -14.29 6.92 -0.20
C GLY A 119 -15.39 6.04 -0.83
N GLY A 120 -15.51 4.73 -0.54
CA GLY A 120 -16.63 3.89 -1.01
C GLY A 120 -16.31 2.66 -1.86
N TYR A 121 -15.04 2.28 -2.01
CA TYR A 121 -14.55 1.23 -2.91
C TYR A 121 -14.61 1.55 -4.45
N GLU A 122 -14.56 2.84 -4.87
CA GLU A 122 -14.61 3.33 -6.28
C GLU A 122 -13.59 4.43 -6.77
N VAL A 123 -13.14 5.42 -5.96
CA VAL A 123 -12.31 6.60 -6.38
C VAL A 123 -11.09 7.06 -5.49
N GLY A 124 -9.90 6.46 -5.65
CA GLY A 124 -8.64 7.06 -5.16
C GLY A 124 -7.37 6.21 -5.23
N SER A 125 -6.29 6.69 -4.59
CA SER A 125 -5.04 5.94 -4.34
C SER A 125 -4.21 6.56 -3.22
N ALA A 126 -3.20 5.87 -2.66
CA ALA A 126 -2.27 6.48 -1.69
C ALA A 126 -1.52 7.72 -2.24
N PHE A 127 -1.62 7.97 -3.55
CA PHE A 127 -1.20 9.18 -4.25
C PHE A 127 -2.27 10.28 -4.27
N SER A 128 -3.56 9.94 -4.36
CA SER A 128 -4.70 10.90 -4.36
C SER A 128 -5.21 11.27 -2.95
N PHE A 129 -5.13 10.32 -2.02
CA PHE A 129 -5.44 10.35 -0.57
C PHE A 129 -5.26 8.92 -0.04
N GLY A 130 -5.98 8.01 -0.70
CA GLY A 130 -5.92 6.55 -0.61
C GLY A 130 -6.82 5.90 -1.71
N TYR A 131 -6.68 4.56 -1.92
CA TYR A 131 -7.64 3.50 -2.45
C TYR A 131 -8.60 3.79 -3.61
N GLU A 132 -8.75 2.80 -4.54
CA GLU A 132 -10.01 2.15 -5.04
C GLU A 132 -9.83 1.46 -6.42
N GLY A 133 -10.66 0.53 -6.95
CA GLY A 133 -11.96 -0.04 -6.55
C GLY A 133 -12.24 -1.39 -7.28
N PHE A 134 -13.38 -2.09 -7.06
CA PHE A 134 -13.48 -3.55 -7.36
C PHE A 134 -14.76 -4.09 -8.05
N PHE A 135 -14.59 -5.14 -8.88
CA PHE A 135 -15.65 -5.92 -9.56
C PHE A 135 -15.81 -7.36 -9.02
N SER A 136 -16.96 -8.02 -9.28
CA SER A 136 -17.20 -9.44 -8.93
C SER A 136 -18.29 -10.09 -9.79
N THR A 137 -18.06 -11.31 -10.31
CA THR A 137 -19.09 -12.12 -11.02
C THR A 137 -19.90 -13.01 -10.09
N GLY A 138 -19.50 -13.14 -8.81
CA GLY A 138 -20.14 -14.04 -7.84
C GLY A 138 -19.90 -15.53 -8.10
N ASP A 139 -19.01 -15.90 -9.02
CA ASP A 139 -18.61 -17.27 -9.28
C ASP A 139 -17.12 -17.50 -8.93
N LYS A 140 -16.60 -18.71 -9.18
CA LYS A 140 -15.20 -19.04 -8.85
C LYS A 140 -14.17 -18.23 -9.65
N ARG A 141 -14.55 -17.55 -10.75
CA ARG A 141 -13.64 -16.81 -11.62
C ARG A 141 -13.41 -15.39 -11.11
N MET A 142 -14.45 -14.72 -10.61
CA MET A 142 -14.30 -13.45 -9.88
C MET A 142 -15.16 -13.51 -8.60
N PRO A 143 -14.67 -14.14 -7.52
CA PRO A 143 -15.46 -14.43 -6.31
C PRO A 143 -15.80 -13.19 -5.46
N GLY A 144 -15.37 -12.00 -5.90
CA GLY A 144 -15.49 -10.76 -5.17
C GLY A 144 -14.48 -10.63 -4.03
N ASN A 145 -14.55 -9.48 -3.36
CA ASN A 145 -13.62 -9.10 -2.28
C ASN A 145 -12.14 -9.16 -2.69
N LEU A 146 -11.81 -9.04 -3.98
CA LEU A 146 -10.43 -9.06 -4.48
C LEU A 146 -9.59 -7.96 -3.82
N GLY A 147 -10.14 -6.77 -3.63
CA GLY A 147 -9.50 -5.70 -2.84
C GLY A 147 -9.23 -6.03 -1.38
N LEU A 148 -10.06 -6.88 -0.75
CA LEU A 148 -9.77 -7.37 0.60
C LEU A 148 -8.67 -8.45 0.58
N TYR A 149 -8.51 -9.19 -0.53
CA TYR A 149 -7.30 -10.00 -0.73
C TYR A 149 -6.07 -9.11 -0.98
N ASP A 150 -6.17 -8.02 -1.76
CA ASP A 150 -5.06 -7.08 -1.97
C ASP A 150 -4.62 -6.44 -0.64
N MET A 151 -5.57 -5.95 0.16
CA MET A 151 -5.32 -5.46 1.52
C MET A 151 -4.79 -6.55 2.46
N THR A 152 -5.21 -7.80 2.30
CA THR A 152 -4.68 -8.94 3.06
C THR A 152 -3.23 -9.26 2.68
N GLU A 153 -2.87 -9.22 1.39
CA GLU A 153 -1.49 -9.43 0.94
C GLU A 153 -0.59 -8.23 1.31
N ALA A 154 -1.10 -6.99 1.28
CA ALA A 154 -0.40 -5.83 1.83
C ALA A 154 -0.12 -5.98 3.34
N LEU A 155 -1.12 -6.43 4.12
CA LEU A 155 -0.94 -6.73 5.55
C LEU A 155 0.09 -7.85 5.79
N LYS A 156 0.03 -8.94 5.02
CA LYS A 156 1.03 -10.03 5.10
C LYS A 156 2.43 -9.57 4.70
N PHE A 157 2.55 -8.73 3.67
CA PHE A 157 3.82 -8.13 3.25
C PHE A 157 4.41 -7.29 4.38
N VAL A 158 3.60 -6.45 5.02
CA VAL A 158 3.99 -5.62 6.17
C VAL A 158 4.39 -6.48 7.36
N HIS A 159 3.60 -7.51 7.72
CA HIS A 159 3.93 -8.44 8.80
C HIS A 159 5.24 -9.19 8.53
N LYS A 160 5.43 -9.71 7.31
CA LYS A 160 6.66 -10.40 6.90
C LYS A 160 7.89 -9.47 6.99
N ASN A 161 7.74 -8.24 6.53
CA ASN A 161 8.82 -7.25 6.51
C ASN A 161 8.93 -6.41 7.80
N ALA A 162 8.12 -6.67 8.84
CA ALA A 162 8.02 -5.82 10.04
C ALA A 162 9.39 -5.46 10.63
N LYS A 163 10.26 -6.46 10.82
CA LYS A 163 11.62 -6.25 11.34
C LYS A 163 12.51 -5.40 10.43
N HIS A 164 12.40 -5.58 9.10
CA HIS A 164 13.16 -4.83 8.10
C HIS A 164 12.78 -3.34 8.09
N ILE A 165 11.51 -3.06 8.40
CA ILE A 165 10.97 -1.69 8.45
C ILE A 165 11.16 -1.03 9.83
N GLY A 166 11.72 -1.75 10.82
CA GLY A 166 11.90 -1.28 12.21
C GLY A 166 10.66 -1.44 13.10
N GLY A 167 9.63 -2.12 12.61
CA GLY A 167 8.37 -2.35 13.30
C GLY A 167 8.24 -3.74 13.94
N ASP A 168 7.17 -3.91 14.71
CA ASP A 168 6.86 -5.09 15.50
C ASP A 168 5.70 -5.86 14.87
N PRO A 169 5.91 -7.10 14.38
CA PRO A 169 4.83 -7.88 13.76
C PRO A 169 3.69 -8.22 14.73
N LEU A 170 3.92 -8.15 16.06
CA LEU A 170 2.90 -8.41 17.08
C LEU A 170 2.13 -7.15 17.50
N ARG A 171 2.47 -5.96 16.95
CA ARG A 171 1.80 -4.68 17.25
C ARG A 171 1.41 -3.94 15.97
N ILE A 172 0.74 -4.64 15.07
CA ILE A 172 0.10 -4.06 13.88
C ILE A 172 -1.32 -3.62 14.23
N THR A 173 -1.58 -2.32 14.10
CA THR A 173 -2.92 -1.73 14.16
C THR A 173 -3.38 -1.42 12.74
N VAL A 174 -4.49 -2.00 12.30
CA VAL A 174 -5.16 -1.59 11.05
C VAL A 174 -6.13 -0.47 11.35
N TRP A 175 -6.16 0.58 10.55
CA TRP A 175 -7.08 1.70 10.80
C TRP A 175 -7.56 2.34 9.52
N GLY A 176 -8.75 2.92 9.57
CA GLY A 176 -9.29 3.63 8.43
C GLY A 176 -10.48 4.52 8.72
N HIS A 177 -10.76 5.41 7.77
CA HIS A 177 -11.96 6.24 7.72
C HIS A 177 -12.97 5.69 6.70
N SER A 178 -14.28 5.89 6.86
CA SER A 178 -15.31 5.54 5.85
C SER A 178 -15.17 4.08 5.33
N ALA A 179 -15.08 3.81 4.03
CA ALA A 179 -14.94 2.42 3.54
C ALA A 179 -13.61 1.76 3.91
N GLY A 180 -12.58 2.53 4.22
CA GLY A 180 -11.34 2.05 4.85
C GLY A 180 -11.54 1.61 6.31
N SER A 181 -12.48 2.24 7.02
CA SER A 181 -12.94 1.77 8.33
C SER A 181 -13.66 0.44 8.20
N ALA A 182 -14.58 0.33 7.25
CA ALA A 182 -15.26 -0.94 6.96
C ALA A 182 -14.27 -2.03 6.53
N ALA A 183 -13.25 -1.69 5.74
CA ALA A 183 -12.17 -2.59 5.35
C ALA A 183 -11.30 -3.04 6.54
N ALA A 184 -10.93 -2.13 7.44
CA ALA A 184 -10.22 -2.47 8.68
C ALA A 184 -11.03 -3.47 9.53
N GLY A 185 -12.34 -3.23 9.68
CA GLY A 185 -13.28 -4.15 10.31
C GLY A 185 -13.40 -5.50 9.58
N GLN A 186 -13.42 -5.51 8.25
CA GLN A 186 -13.47 -6.73 7.44
C GLN A 186 -12.18 -7.57 7.60
N LEU A 187 -11.01 -6.93 7.75
CA LEU A 187 -9.74 -7.62 7.97
C LEU A 187 -9.64 -8.27 9.36
N ILE A 188 -10.16 -7.66 10.43
CA ILE A 188 -10.18 -8.28 11.77
C ILE A 188 -11.19 -9.43 11.90
N LEU A 189 -12.24 -9.44 11.07
CA LEU A 189 -13.21 -10.54 11.03
C LEU A 189 -12.71 -11.71 10.17
N SER A 190 -11.95 -11.43 9.11
CA SER A 190 -11.52 -12.43 8.13
C SER A 190 -10.47 -13.41 8.70
N PRO A 191 -10.69 -14.73 8.59
CA PRO A 191 -9.73 -15.76 9.01
C PRO A 191 -8.49 -15.87 8.09
N LYS A 192 -8.31 -14.94 7.14
CA LYS A 192 -7.10 -14.84 6.29
C LYS A 192 -6.15 -13.72 6.72
N SER A 193 -6.59 -12.85 7.63
CA SER A 193 -5.92 -11.59 7.98
C SER A 193 -5.88 -11.33 9.48
N ARG A 194 -6.93 -11.70 10.23
CA ARG A 194 -7.08 -11.35 11.65
C ARG A 194 -5.91 -11.75 12.55
N ASP A 195 -5.27 -12.89 12.26
CA ASP A 195 -4.19 -13.43 13.09
C ASP A 195 -2.87 -12.61 12.96
N TYR A 196 -2.82 -11.64 12.04
CA TYR A 196 -1.72 -10.67 11.87
C TYR A 196 -2.03 -9.29 12.48
N ILE A 197 -3.18 -9.12 13.15
CA ILE A 197 -3.70 -7.81 13.58
C ILE A 197 -3.85 -7.79 15.10
N ALA A 198 -3.19 -6.85 15.76
CA ALA A 198 -3.28 -6.68 17.20
C ALA A 198 -4.47 -5.80 17.62
N GLN A 199 -4.76 -4.76 16.84
CA GLN A 199 -5.78 -3.74 17.15
C GLN A 199 -6.43 -3.19 15.87
N SER A 200 -7.63 -2.60 15.98
CA SER A 200 -8.24 -1.79 14.92
C SER A 200 -8.68 -0.41 15.42
N ILE A 201 -8.74 0.56 14.51
CA ILE A 201 -9.40 1.86 14.71
C ILE A 201 -10.34 2.11 13.54
N GLU A 202 -11.64 2.16 13.83
CA GLU A 202 -12.72 2.24 12.85
C GLU A 202 -13.40 3.62 12.92
N MET A 203 -13.03 4.53 12.02
CA MET A 203 -13.52 5.91 11.97
C MET A 203 -14.67 6.06 10.94
N SER A 204 -15.89 6.31 11.41
CA SER A 204 -17.04 6.63 10.54
C SER A 204 -17.38 5.58 9.47
N GLY A 205 -17.12 4.30 9.73
CA GLY A 205 -17.55 3.18 8.89
C GLY A 205 -17.44 1.85 9.62
N SER A 206 -18.15 0.82 9.17
CA SER A 206 -18.25 -0.46 9.86
C SER A 206 -18.36 -1.60 8.84
N PRO A 207 -17.81 -2.80 9.13
CA PRO A 207 -17.94 -3.98 8.26
C PRO A 207 -19.40 -4.44 8.08
N TYR A 208 -20.33 -3.95 8.91
CA TYR A 208 -21.77 -4.22 8.84
C TYR A 208 -22.60 -3.06 8.24
N GLY A 209 -21.95 -1.99 7.77
CA GLY A 209 -22.64 -0.89 7.10
C GLY A 209 -23.36 -1.39 5.85
N SER A 210 -24.60 -0.94 5.60
CA SER A 210 -25.42 -1.40 4.47
C SER A 210 -24.80 -1.12 3.09
N TRP A 211 -23.85 -0.19 3.01
CA TRP A 211 -23.04 0.13 1.84
C TRP A 211 -21.72 -0.65 1.78
N ALA A 212 -21.27 -1.25 2.89
CA ALA A 212 -20.02 -2.01 3.00
C ALA A 212 -20.20 -3.51 2.64
N ILE A 213 -21.45 -3.97 2.54
CA ILE A 213 -21.83 -5.32 2.13
C ILE A 213 -22.81 -5.25 0.96
N GLY A 214 -22.61 -6.09 -0.06
CA GLY A 214 -23.35 -5.98 -1.31
C GLY A 214 -23.87 -7.31 -1.84
N ALA A 215 -25.09 -7.70 -1.43
CA ALA A 215 -25.74 -8.91 -1.95
C ALA A 215 -26.02 -8.85 -3.47
N GLY A 216 -26.13 -7.64 -4.04
CA GLY A 216 -26.39 -7.42 -5.46
C GLY A 216 -25.15 -7.34 -6.36
N VAL A 217 -23.91 -7.34 -5.82
CA VAL A 217 -22.70 -7.01 -6.59
C VAL A 217 -22.48 -7.94 -7.79
N ALA A 218 -22.74 -9.25 -7.61
CA ALA A 218 -22.65 -10.23 -8.69
C ALA A 218 -23.65 -9.94 -9.83
N ASN A 219 -24.91 -9.66 -9.49
CA ASN A 219 -25.95 -9.36 -10.46
C ASN A 219 -25.68 -8.04 -11.20
N ASN A 220 -25.28 -7.00 -10.46
CA ASN A 220 -24.93 -5.70 -11.03
C ASN A 220 -23.74 -5.79 -12.01
N SER A 221 -22.73 -6.59 -11.68
CA SER A 221 -21.57 -6.80 -12.57
C SER A 221 -21.93 -7.61 -13.82
N LEU A 222 -22.85 -8.57 -13.72
CA LEU A 222 -23.39 -9.29 -14.88
C LEU A 222 -24.22 -8.38 -15.79
N GLU A 223 -25.02 -7.46 -15.26
CA GLU A 223 -25.71 -6.46 -16.08
C GLU A 223 -24.73 -5.49 -16.76
N LEU A 224 -23.72 -5.00 -16.04
CA LEU A 224 -22.68 -4.15 -16.62
C LEU A 224 -21.92 -4.85 -17.76
N ALA A 225 -21.62 -6.14 -17.62
CA ALA A 225 -20.97 -6.92 -18.67
C ALA A 225 -21.79 -6.95 -19.98
N LYS A 226 -23.12 -7.10 -19.89
CA LYS A 226 -24.03 -7.06 -21.06
C LYS A 226 -24.10 -5.69 -21.74
N ILE A 227 -23.83 -4.61 -21.01
CA ILE A 227 -23.79 -3.24 -21.53
C ILE A 227 -22.43 -2.97 -22.16
N SER A 228 -21.34 -3.36 -21.49
CA SER A 228 -19.97 -3.19 -21.98
C SER A 228 -19.78 -3.87 -23.34
N THR A 229 -20.25 -5.10 -23.53
CA THR A 229 -20.17 -5.80 -24.83
C THR A 229 -20.92 -5.11 -25.97
N LYS A 230 -21.78 -4.11 -25.71
CA LYS A 230 -22.46 -3.29 -26.72
C LYS A 230 -21.80 -1.93 -26.97
N MET A 231 -20.80 -1.54 -26.18
CA MET A 231 -20.05 -0.27 -26.35
C MET A 231 -18.79 -0.41 -27.21
N TRP A 232 -18.38 -1.64 -27.53
CA TRP A 232 -17.18 -1.95 -28.32
C TRP A 232 -17.49 -2.43 -29.75
N TYR A 233 -18.69 -2.12 -30.26
CA TYR A 233 -19.15 -2.35 -31.64
C TYR A 233 -19.85 -1.10 -32.18
#